data_AF-A0A0C4WL62-F1
#
_entry.id   AF-A0A0C4WL62-F1
#
_cell.length_a   1.000
_cell.length_b   1.000
_cell.length_c   1.000
_cell.angle_alpha   90.00
_cell.angle_beta   90.00
_cell.angle_gamma   90.00
#
_symmetry.space_group_name_H-M   'P 1'
#
loop_
_entity.id
_entity.type
_entity.pdbx_description
1 polymer ?
#
loop_
_entity_poly.entity_id
_entity_poly.type
_entity_poly.pdbx_seq_one_letter_code
_entity_poly.pdbx_strand_id
1 'polypeptide(L)'
;MRKPQLIPALLILAALLGTYANWSAPGSAGHYLADLRSTLIHEEGTLEAKANLLVVRPELFPSDYRSPEHLRLKLAAILDKARDNGLLNEHSVVALPDQIGTWLLLGGERSELYSARSLSEAQAWLVLDNSHQLAWTWLQSEGFPGMGETLLRMKAEKTARDYQQLFGSLAREYRITLLAGSLLLPEPRLENGTLHTGKGPLYNFAPVFDPDGNLLGTPQTQACPAKATGQATVQEVHTEKLKVLVSRQGCRSPSLVRSAGMQTGIALFLRGRLWPLEDLTECCGQSAPEQERVAPGSHLLTIRSSPEPSTDLPAEEGQ
;
A
#
# COMPACT_ATOMS: atom_id res chain seq x y z
N MET A 1 34.53 -46.90 -21.43
CA MET A 1 33.91 -46.02 -22.45
C MET A 1 32.50 -45.61 -21.99
N ARG A 2 32.34 -44.45 -21.33
CA ARG A 2 31.04 -43.90 -20.88
C ARG A 2 30.95 -42.42 -21.28
N LYS A 3 30.81 -42.13 -22.58
CA LYS A 3 30.65 -40.76 -23.10
C LYS A 3 29.57 -40.53 -24.19
N PRO A 4 28.87 -41.53 -24.78
CA PRO A 4 27.86 -41.20 -25.80
C PRO A 4 26.50 -40.77 -25.25
N GLN A 5 26.18 -41.03 -23.97
CA GLN A 5 24.88 -40.65 -23.36
C GLN A 5 24.86 -39.25 -22.75
N LEU A 6 26.02 -38.60 -22.58
CA LEU A 6 26.08 -37.26 -22.00
C LEU A 6 25.62 -36.19 -22.99
N ILE A 7 25.93 -36.34 -24.28
CA ILE A 7 25.57 -35.37 -25.33
C ILE A 7 24.05 -35.20 -25.48
N PRO A 8 23.24 -36.27 -25.66
CA PRO A 8 21.79 -36.12 -25.77
C PRO A 8 21.16 -35.59 -24.48
N ALA A 9 21.68 -35.98 -23.30
CA ALA A 9 21.20 -35.46 -22.02
C ALA A 9 21.46 -33.95 -21.87
N LEU A 10 22.62 -33.47 -22.33
CA LEU A 10 22.99 -32.06 -22.29
C LEU A 10 22.16 -31.22 -23.28
N LEU A 11 21.85 -31.78 -24.45
CA LEU A 11 20.94 -31.15 -25.42
C LEU A 11 19.51 -31.06 -24.90
N ILE A 12 19.00 -32.11 -24.26
CA ILE A 12 17.67 -32.10 -23.62
C ILE A 12 17.64 -31.06 -22.49
N LEU A 13 18.67 -31.02 -21.65
CA LEU A 13 18.78 -30.02 -20.58
C LEU A 13 18.84 -28.60 -21.13
N ALA A 14 19.61 -28.36 -22.19
CA ALA A 14 19.70 -27.06 -22.84
C ALA A 14 18.37 -26.65 -23.48
N ALA A 15 17.64 -27.60 -24.10
CA ALA A 15 16.30 -27.35 -24.63
C ALA A 15 15.30 -27.02 -23.52
N LEU A 16 15.31 -27.77 -22.41
CA LEU A 16 14.46 -27.50 -21.25
C LEU A 16 14.76 -26.12 -20.64
N LEU A 17 16.04 -25.80 -20.43
CA LEU A 17 16.47 -24.49 -19.95
C LEU A 17 16.09 -23.37 -20.92
N GLY A 18 16.24 -23.58 -22.22
CA GLY A 18 15.83 -22.62 -23.25
C GLY A 18 14.31 -22.38 -23.28
N THR A 19 13.52 -23.46 -23.19
CA THR A 19 12.05 -23.34 -23.09
C THR A 19 11.63 -22.66 -21.79
N TYR A 20 12.30 -22.97 -20.68
CA TYR A 20 12.03 -22.32 -19.40
C TYR A 20 12.41 -20.84 -19.44
N ALA A 21 13.59 -20.49 -19.96
CA ALA A 21 14.04 -19.10 -20.08
C ALA A 21 13.13 -18.27 -20.99
N ASN A 22 12.65 -18.86 -22.09
CA ASN A 22 11.69 -18.20 -22.97
C ASN A 22 10.30 -18.05 -22.32
N TRP A 23 9.91 -19.00 -21.48
CA TRP A 23 8.64 -18.97 -20.75
C TRP A 23 8.66 -18.03 -19.53
N SER A 24 9.81 -17.93 -18.83
CA SER A 24 10.05 -17.00 -17.73
C SER A 24 10.43 -15.60 -18.21
N ALA A 25 10.55 -15.39 -19.53
CA ALA A 25 10.76 -14.06 -20.08
C ALA A 25 9.52 -13.20 -19.78
N PRO A 26 9.69 -11.93 -19.36
CA PRO A 26 8.56 -11.05 -19.06
C PRO A 26 7.57 -11.01 -20.22
N GLY A 27 6.33 -11.41 -19.96
CA GLY A 27 5.26 -11.36 -20.96
C GLY A 27 5.01 -9.92 -21.41
N SER A 28 4.68 -9.72 -22.70
CA SER A 28 4.28 -8.40 -23.18
C SER A 28 3.13 -7.86 -22.33
N ALA A 29 3.22 -6.61 -21.89
CA ALA A 29 2.15 -5.93 -21.18
C ALA A 29 0.89 -5.89 -22.08
N GLY A 30 -0.01 -6.85 -21.89
CA GLY A 30 -1.30 -6.88 -22.58
C GLY A 30 -2.07 -5.58 -22.34
N HIS A 31 -2.82 -5.13 -23.34
CA HIS A 31 -3.61 -3.91 -23.27
C HIS A 31 -4.77 -4.14 -22.30
N TYR A 32 -4.65 -3.65 -21.07
CA TYR A 32 -5.72 -3.66 -20.07
C TYR A 32 -6.13 -2.21 -19.81
N LEU A 33 -7.44 -1.96 -19.73
CA LEU A 33 -7.96 -0.63 -19.41
C LEU A 33 -8.21 -0.57 -17.90
N ALA A 34 -7.65 0.42 -17.22
CA ALA A 34 -7.97 0.69 -15.83
C ALA A 34 -9.43 1.13 -15.71
N ASP A 35 -10.18 0.57 -14.76
CA ASP A 35 -11.48 1.12 -14.39
C ASP A 35 -11.25 2.34 -13.48
N LEU A 36 -11.50 3.52 -14.04
CA LEU A 36 -11.27 4.82 -13.40
C LEU A 36 -12.54 5.40 -12.76
N ARG A 37 -13.65 4.66 -12.73
CA ARG A 37 -14.90 5.15 -12.16
C ARG A 37 -14.76 5.35 -10.65
N SER A 38 -15.19 6.52 -10.18
CA SER A 38 -15.21 6.88 -8.77
C SER A 38 -16.51 7.63 -8.43
N THR A 39 -16.97 7.55 -7.19
CA THR A 39 -18.24 8.13 -6.71
C THR A 39 -18.02 8.78 -5.34
N LEU A 40 -18.62 9.96 -5.16
CA LEU A 40 -18.61 10.74 -3.93
C LEU A 40 -19.72 10.23 -3.02
N ILE A 41 -19.40 9.92 -1.75
CA ILE A 41 -20.37 9.32 -0.82
C ILE A 41 -21.00 10.38 0.07
N HIS A 42 -20.18 11.31 0.59
CA HIS A 42 -20.59 12.16 1.69
C HIS A 42 -19.63 13.33 1.87
N GLU A 43 -20.18 14.52 2.03
CA GLU A 43 -19.47 15.76 2.34
C GLU A 43 -19.94 16.21 3.73
N GLU A 44 -19.05 16.20 4.72
CA GLU A 44 -19.36 16.78 6.04
C GLU A 44 -18.77 18.18 6.14
N GLY A 45 -19.63 19.20 5.97
CA GLY A 45 -19.29 20.61 6.16
C GLY A 45 -19.51 21.47 4.91
N THR A 46 -19.18 22.76 4.99
CA THR A 46 -19.19 23.71 3.86
C THR A 46 -17.80 23.80 3.23
N LEU A 47 -17.72 23.69 1.89
CA LEU A 47 -16.50 23.97 1.13
C LEU A 47 -16.02 25.41 1.39
N GLU A 48 -14.91 25.56 2.11
CA GLU A 48 -14.21 26.83 2.32
C GLU A 48 -12.77 26.73 1.80
N ALA A 49 -12.11 27.87 1.63
CA ALA A 49 -10.70 27.98 1.23
C ALA A 49 -9.68 27.47 2.29
N LYS A 50 -10.08 26.57 3.21
CA LYS A 50 -9.26 26.02 4.31
C LYS A 50 -8.78 24.59 4.00
N ALA A 51 -7.85 24.09 4.82
CA ALA A 51 -7.30 22.74 4.70
C ALA A 51 -8.36 21.64 4.88
N ASN A 52 -8.34 20.62 4.01
CA ASN A 52 -9.30 19.52 4.00
C ASN A 52 -8.62 18.19 4.37
N LEU A 53 -9.30 17.31 5.11
CA LEU A 53 -8.92 15.91 5.26
C LEU A 53 -9.76 15.07 4.29
N LEU A 54 -9.15 14.52 3.25
CA LEU A 54 -9.80 13.63 2.31
C LEU A 54 -9.44 12.17 2.62
N VAL A 55 -10.43 11.36 2.97
CA VAL A 55 -10.31 9.93 3.18
C VAL A 55 -10.72 9.18 1.91
N VAL A 56 -9.77 8.42 1.36
CA VAL A 56 -9.95 7.71 0.10
C VAL A 56 -10.00 6.21 0.36
N ARG A 57 -11.08 5.55 -0.10
CA ARG A 57 -11.27 4.09 -0.02
C ARG A 57 -11.41 3.53 -1.44
N PRO A 58 -10.29 3.33 -2.14
CA PRO A 58 -10.31 2.87 -3.52
C PRO A 58 -10.77 1.41 -3.57
N GLU A 59 -11.48 1.08 -4.64
CA GLU A 59 -11.81 -0.29 -4.98
C GLU A 59 -10.75 -0.84 -5.93
N LEU A 60 -9.88 -1.69 -5.41
CA LEU A 60 -8.70 -2.19 -6.11
C LEU A 60 -8.83 -3.68 -6.43
N PHE A 61 -8.26 -4.04 -7.57
CA PHE A 61 -8.21 -5.40 -8.11
C PHE A 61 -6.75 -5.79 -8.40
N PRO A 62 -6.43 -7.08 -8.50
CA PRO A 62 -5.08 -7.53 -8.84
C PRO A 62 -4.54 -6.87 -10.12
N SER A 63 -5.40 -6.66 -11.12
CA SER A 63 -5.04 -5.99 -12.38
C SER A 63 -4.61 -4.53 -12.23
N ASP A 64 -5.06 -3.82 -11.19
CA ASP A 64 -4.61 -2.45 -10.92
C ASP A 64 -3.13 -2.41 -10.50
N TYR A 65 -2.62 -3.52 -9.94
CA TYR A 65 -1.22 -3.67 -9.50
C TYR A 65 -0.29 -4.22 -10.59
N ARG A 66 -0.75 -4.27 -11.85
CA ARG A 66 0.08 -4.76 -12.95
C ARG A 66 1.38 -3.98 -13.14
N SER A 67 1.30 -2.67 -12.90
CA SER A 67 2.43 -1.74 -12.91
C SER A 67 2.13 -0.62 -11.93
N PRO A 68 3.14 -0.01 -11.29
CA PRO A 68 2.95 1.16 -10.45
C PRO A 68 2.14 2.27 -11.14
N GLU A 69 2.37 2.46 -12.44
CA GLU A 69 1.68 3.45 -13.27
C GLU A 69 0.17 3.18 -13.39
N HIS A 70 -0.26 1.92 -13.41
CA HIS A 70 -1.69 1.57 -13.50
C HIS A 70 -2.40 1.93 -12.20
N LEU A 71 -1.82 1.57 -11.06
CA LEU A 71 -2.34 1.96 -9.75
C LEU A 71 -2.35 3.49 -9.63
N ARG A 72 -1.28 4.16 -10.06
CA ARG A 72 -1.19 5.62 -10.07
C ARG A 72 -2.32 6.24 -10.88
N LEU A 73 -2.61 5.76 -12.09
CA LEU A 73 -3.70 6.29 -12.93
C LEU A 73 -5.06 6.17 -12.23
N LYS A 74 -5.31 5.06 -11.54
CA LYS A 74 -6.56 4.87 -10.80
C LYS A 74 -6.69 5.80 -9.60
N LEU A 75 -5.62 5.97 -8.83
CA LEU A 75 -5.59 6.92 -7.72
C LEU A 75 -5.67 8.38 -8.21
N ALA A 76 -4.98 8.71 -9.29
CA ALA A 76 -5.03 10.02 -9.94
C ALA A 76 -6.46 10.35 -10.38
N ALA A 77 -7.19 9.42 -11.03
CA ALA A 77 -8.58 9.67 -11.42
C ALA A 77 -9.51 9.96 -10.22
N ILE A 78 -9.24 9.35 -9.06
CA ILE A 78 -9.96 9.64 -7.82
C ILE A 78 -9.64 11.06 -7.31
N LEU A 79 -8.36 11.44 -7.32
CA LEU A 79 -7.90 12.76 -6.88
C LEU A 79 -8.32 13.87 -7.86
N ASP A 80 -8.30 13.62 -9.16
CA ASP A 80 -8.81 14.52 -10.20
C ASP A 80 -10.28 14.81 -9.93
N LYS A 81 -11.09 13.78 -9.71
CA LYS A 81 -12.50 13.97 -9.35
C LYS A 81 -12.63 14.78 -8.07
N ALA A 82 -11.84 14.53 -7.04
CA ALA A 82 -11.88 15.30 -5.81
C ALA A 82 -11.52 16.78 -6.04
N ARG A 83 -10.50 17.07 -6.85
CA ARG A 83 -10.11 18.42 -7.25
C ARG A 83 -11.20 19.12 -8.06
N ASP A 84 -11.79 18.45 -9.03
CA ASP A 84 -12.84 18.99 -9.91
C ASP A 84 -14.13 19.31 -9.13
N ASN A 85 -14.35 18.65 -7.98
CA ASN A 85 -15.44 18.93 -7.05
C ASN A 85 -15.04 19.91 -5.92
N GLY A 86 -13.86 20.53 -5.98
CA GLY A 86 -13.39 21.50 -4.98
C GLY A 86 -13.00 20.90 -3.63
N LEU A 87 -12.86 19.58 -3.53
CA LEU A 87 -12.52 18.87 -2.28
C LEU A 87 -11.02 18.90 -1.98
N LEU A 88 -10.19 19.13 -3.01
CA LEU A 88 -8.74 19.25 -2.87
C LEU A 88 -8.27 20.68 -3.09
N ASN A 89 -7.32 21.06 -2.25
CA ASN A 89 -6.50 22.26 -2.34
C ASN A 89 -5.07 21.94 -1.87
N GLU A 90 -4.17 22.90 -1.99
CA GLU A 90 -2.74 22.74 -1.64
C GLU A 90 -2.44 22.51 -0.15
N HIS A 91 -3.44 22.66 0.73
CA HIS A 91 -3.33 22.38 2.16
C HIS A 91 -4.07 21.09 2.56
N SER A 92 -4.49 20.31 1.58
CA SER A 92 -5.28 19.11 1.84
C SER A 92 -4.38 17.96 2.29
N VAL A 93 -4.85 17.23 3.30
CA VAL A 93 -4.27 15.97 3.72
C VAL A 93 -5.12 14.85 3.14
N VAL A 94 -4.52 13.98 2.35
CA VAL A 94 -5.20 12.81 1.77
C VAL A 94 -4.77 11.55 2.50
N ALA A 95 -5.73 10.73 2.91
CA ALA A 95 -5.51 9.49 3.62
C ALA A 95 -5.87 8.27 2.78
N LEU A 96 -4.88 7.40 2.53
CA LEU A 96 -5.05 6.13 1.82
C LEU A 96 -5.05 4.94 2.78
N PRO A 97 -5.64 3.79 2.38
CA PRO A 97 -5.71 2.61 3.23
C PRO A 97 -4.39 1.92 3.51
N ASP A 98 -4.32 1.27 4.66
CA ASP A 98 -3.23 0.37 4.98
C ASP A 98 -3.12 -0.75 3.94
N GLN A 99 -1.90 -1.26 3.77
CA GLN A 99 -1.57 -2.39 2.91
C GLN A 99 -1.79 -2.15 1.41
N ILE A 100 -2.16 -0.93 1.02
CA ILE A 100 -2.26 -0.52 -0.39
C ILE A 100 -0.93 -0.71 -1.12
N GLY A 101 0.20 -0.50 -0.45
CA GLY A 101 1.51 -0.65 -1.06
C GLY A 101 1.99 -2.09 -1.16
N THR A 102 1.50 -2.98 -0.29
CA THR A 102 1.95 -4.38 -0.23
C THR A 102 1.73 -5.08 -1.57
N TRP A 103 0.57 -4.89 -2.19
CA TRP A 103 0.17 -5.55 -3.44
C TRP A 103 0.95 -5.10 -4.69
N LEU A 104 1.81 -4.09 -4.60
CA LEU A 104 2.80 -3.80 -5.66
C LEU A 104 3.73 -5.02 -5.92
N LEU A 105 3.74 -6.01 -5.01
CA LEU A 105 4.33 -7.33 -5.22
C LEU A 105 3.82 -8.04 -6.50
N LEU A 106 2.62 -7.70 -7.01
CA LEU A 106 2.06 -8.28 -8.23
C LEU A 106 2.56 -7.62 -9.53
N GLY A 107 3.41 -6.58 -9.42
CA GLY A 107 3.86 -5.80 -10.57
C GLY A 107 4.77 -6.59 -11.52
N GLY A 108 4.54 -6.42 -12.83
CA GLY A 108 5.36 -7.02 -13.89
C GLY A 108 5.08 -8.48 -14.18
N GLU A 109 4.01 -9.04 -13.61
CA GLU A 109 3.64 -10.44 -13.75
C GLU A 109 2.74 -10.68 -14.98
N ARG A 110 2.52 -11.96 -15.28
CA ARG A 110 1.70 -12.38 -16.42
C ARG A 110 0.20 -12.12 -16.20
N SER A 111 -0.55 -12.06 -17.30
CA SER A 111 -2.00 -11.79 -17.29
C SER A 111 -2.83 -12.79 -16.47
N GLU A 112 -2.37 -14.03 -16.42
CA GLU A 112 -3.01 -15.16 -15.75
C GLU A 112 -3.04 -14.92 -14.24
N LEU A 113 -1.96 -14.35 -13.69
CA LEU A 113 -1.91 -13.97 -12.28
C LEU A 113 -3.01 -12.96 -11.91
N TYR A 114 -3.28 -11.98 -12.75
CA TYR A 114 -4.31 -10.95 -12.47
C TYR A 114 -5.74 -11.48 -12.58
N SER A 115 -5.90 -12.67 -13.18
CA SER A 115 -7.17 -13.37 -13.31
C SER A 115 -7.38 -14.43 -12.22
N ALA A 116 -6.38 -14.64 -11.35
CA ALA A 116 -6.44 -15.63 -10.29
C ALA A 116 -7.64 -15.41 -9.38
N ARG A 117 -8.20 -16.51 -8.87
CA ARG A 117 -9.37 -16.50 -7.98
C ARG A 117 -8.98 -16.57 -6.52
N SER A 118 -7.82 -17.14 -6.22
CA SER A 118 -7.26 -17.25 -4.87
C SER A 118 -5.83 -16.72 -4.81
N LEU A 119 -5.38 -16.36 -3.61
CA LEU A 119 -3.99 -15.99 -3.40
C LEU A 119 -3.06 -17.16 -3.73
N SER A 120 -3.46 -18.39 -3.39
CA SER A 120 -2.67 -19.58 -3.70
C SER A 120 -2.43 -19.75 -5.21
N GLU A 121 -3.41 -19.44 -6.04
CA GLU A 121 -3.26 -19.45 -7.50
C GLU A 121 -2.30 -18.33 -7.96
N ALA A 122 -2.45 -17.12 -7.41
CA ALA A 122 -1.52 -16.02 -7.70
C ALA A 122 -0.08 -16.32 -7.25
N GLN A 123 0.10 -16.94 -6.07
CA GLN A 123 1.39 -17.39 -5.56
C GLN A 123 2.00 -18.46 -6.46
N ALA A 124 1.20 -19.41 -6.98
CA ALA A 124 1.69 -20.40 -7.93
C ALA A 124 2.27 -19.72 -9.17
N TRP A 125 1.58 -18.72 -9.74
CA TRP A 125 2.10 -17.93 -10.86
C TRP A 125 3.37 -17.16 -10.49
N LEU A 126 3.41 -16.50 -9.32
CA LEU A 126 4.62 -15.80 -8.85
C LEU A 126 5.82 -16.74 -8.71
N VAL A 127 5.62 -17.92 -8.14
CA VAL A 127 6.66 -18.94 -7.94
C VAL A 127 7.19 -19.43 -9.29
N LEU A 128 6.28 -19.67 -10.22
CA LEU A 128 6.61 -20.16 -11.56
C LEU A 128 7.44 -19.14 -12.35
N ASP A 129 7.01 -17.87 -12.33
CA ASP A 129 7.67 -16.78 -13.06
C ASP A 129 9.00 -16.36 -12.41
N ASN A 130 9.16 -16.57 -11.08
CA ASN A 130 10.32 -16.11 -10.31
C ASN A 130 11.12 -17.24 -9.65
N SER A 131 11.05 -18.48 -10.13
CA SER A 131 11.54 -19.68 -9.40
C SER A 131 12.99 -19.59 -8.93
N HIS A 132 13.89 -19.05 -9.76
CA HIS A 132 15.31 -18.92 -9.45
C HIS A 132 15.58 -17.88 -8.35
N GLN A 133 14.95 -16.71 -8.45
CA GLN A 133 15.03 -15.66 -7.44
C GLN A 133 14.43 -16.13 -6.13
N LEU A 134 13.27 -16.80 -6.20
CA LEU A 134 12.59 -17.34 -5.03
C LEU A 134 13.45 -18.38 -4.29
N ALA A 135 14.04 -19.34 -5.01
CA ALA A 135 14.92 -20.34 -4.42
C ALA A 135 16.14 -19.71 -3.75
N TRP A 136 16.71 -18.68 -4.38
CA TRP A 136 17.82 -17.91 -3.82
C TRP A 136 17.43 -17.13 -2.56
N THR A 137 16.31 -16.41 -2.61
CA THR A 137 15.78 -15.66 -1.47
C THR A 137 15.46 -16.57 -0.30
N TRP A 138 14.83 -17.72 -0.55
CA TRP A 138 14.50 -18.70 0.49
C TRP A 138 15.76 -19.24 1.17
N LEU A 139 16.81 -19.58 0.40
CA LEU A 139 18.08 -20.08 0.94
C LEU A 139 18.82 -19.03 1.78
N GLN A 140 18.68 -17.75 1.43
CA GLN A 140 19.29 -16.64 2.18
C GLN A 140 18.45 -16.15 3.36
N SER A 141 17.19 -16.58 3.47
CA SER A 141 16.30 -16.12 4.51
C SER A 141 16.53 -16.91 5.79
N GLU A 142 16.77 -16.18 6.88
CA GLU A 142 16.87 -16.80 8.20
C GLU A 142 15.52 -17.37 8.63
N GLY A 143 15.53 -18.55 9.26
CA GLY A 143 14.33 -19.16 9.85
C GLY A 143 13.40 -19.90 8.89
N PHE A 144 13.78 -20.10 7.61
CA PHE A 144 12.99 -20.81 6.59
C PHE A 144 11.54 -20.30 6.51
N PRO A 145 11.34 -19.04 6.06
CA PRO A 145 10.03 -18.42 6.06
C PRO A 145 9.02 -19.17 5.19
N GLY A 146 7.74 -18.94 5.47
CA GLY A 146 6.64 -19.39 4.62
C GLY A 146 6.71 -18.80 3.21
N MET A 147 5.93 -19.36 2.29
CA MET A 147 5.95 -18.97 0.88
C MET A 147 5.64 -17.48 0.67
N GLY A 148 4.58 -16.98 1.32
CA GLY A 148 4.17 -15.58 1.18
C GLY A 148 5.21 -14.59 1.72
N GLU A 149 5.84 -14.88 2.86
CA GLU A 149 6.95 -14.08 3.37
C GLU A 149 8.17 -14.12 2.43
N THR A 150 8.50 -15.28 1.87
CA THR A 150 9.57 -15.41 0.88
C THR A 150 9.31 -14.54 -0.34
N LEU A 151 8.08 -14.52 -0.84
CA LEU A 151 7.66 -13.68 -1.98
C LEU A 151 7.77 -12.18 -1.65
N LEU A 152 7.36 -11.77 -0.44
CA LEU A 152 7.50 -10.39 0.03
C LEU A 152 8.97 -9.98 0.08
N ARG A 153 9.85 -10.83 0.64
CA ARG A 153 11.30 -10.58 0.72
C ARG A 153 11.94 -10.52 -0.67
N MET A 154 11.54 -11.40 -1.57
CA MET A 154 12.06 -11.47 -2.93
C MET A 154 11.80 -10.16 -3.70
N LYS A 155 10.63 -9.55 -3.51
CA LYS A 155 10.23 -8.32 -4.22
C LYS A 155 10.43 -7.04 -3.43
N ALA A 156 10.81 -7.13 -2.16
CA ALA A 156 10.88 -6.02 -1.21
C ALA A 156 11.56 -4.76 -1.76
N GLU A 157 12.77 -4.91 -2.28
CA GLU A 157 13.54 -3.78 -2.83
C GLU A 157 12.84 -3.08 -4.00
N LYS A 158 12.25 -3.85 -4.93
CA LYS A 158 11.51 -3.28 -6.05
C LYS A 158 10.23 -2.61 -5.56
N THR A 159 9.46 -3.29 -4.71
CA THR A 159 8.23 -2.78 -4.10
C THR A 159 8.48 -1.47 -3.35
N ALA A 160 9.56 -1.37 -2.57
CA ALA A 160 9.91 -0.16 -1.83
C ALA A 160 10.16 1.05 -2.75
N ARG A 161 10.92 0.84 -3.83
CA ARG A 161 11.19 1.89 -4.83
C ARG A 161 9.92 2.30 -5.56
N ASP A 162 9.17 1.33 -6.08
CA ASP A 162 7.92 1.57 -6.80
C ASP A 162 6.90 2.30 -5.94
N TYR A 163 6.79 1.91 -4.66
CA TYR A 163 5.94 2.55 -3.66
C TYR A 163 6.32 4.02 -3.47
N GLN A 164 7.60 4.29 -3.19
CA GLN A 164 8.08 5.65 -2.95
C GLN A 164 7.88 6.54 -4.18
N GLN A 165 8.20 6.04 -5.38
CA GLN A 165 8.02 6.78 -6.62
C GLN A 165 6.54 7.09 -6.88
N LEU A 166 5.66 6.09 -6.74
CA LEU A 166 4.23 6.24 -6.99
C LEU A 166 3.61 7.27 -6.05
N PHE A 167 3.73 7.08 -4.74
CA PHE A 167 3.03 7.93 -3.77
C PHE A 167 3.68 9.31 -3.64
N GLY A 168 5.01 9.41 -3.73
CA GLY A 168 5.69 10.70 -3.80
C GLY A 168 5.30 11.49 -5.05
N SER A 169 5.14 10.82 -6.20
CA SER A 169 4.68 11.50 -7.42
C SER A 169 3.26 12.03 -7.30
N LEU A 170 2.33 11.27 -6.69
CA LEU A 170 0.96 11.72 -6.44
C LEU A 170 0.92 12.90 -5.47
N ALA A 171 1.69 12.86 -4.38
CA ALA A 171 1.72 13.96 -3.42
C ALA A 171 2.19 15.27 -4.08
N ARG A 172 3.24 15.18 -4.89
CA ARG A 172 3.79 16.30 -5.66
C ARG A 172 2.86 16.82 -6.76
N GLU A 173 2.27 15.92 -7.55
CA GLU A 173 1.40 16.27 -8.68
C GLU A 173 0.15 17.02 -8.22
N TYR A 174 -0.41 16.63 -7.07
CA TYR A 174 -1.60 17.26 -6.49
C TYR A 174 -1.28 18.33 -5.44
N ARG A 175 0.00 18.52 -5.09
CA ARG A 175 0.49 19.44 -4.04
C ARG A 175 -0.23 19.23 -2.70
N ILE A 176 -0.30 17.98 -2.27
CA ILE A 176 -1.01 17.57 -1.04
C ILE A 176 -0.06 16.90 -0.07
N THR A 177 -0.39 16.94 1.23
CA THR A 177 0.20 15.98 2.17
C THR A 177 -0.51 14.63 2.01
N LEU A 178 0.25 13.57 1.75
CA LEU A 178 -0.31 12.25 1.47
C LEU A 178 0.08 11.26 2.57
N LEU A 179 -0.91 10.83 3.37
CA LEU A 179 -0.80 9.62 4.18
C LEU A 179 -0.94 8.43 3.21
N ALA A 180 0.18 7.91 2.73
CA ALA A 180 0.24 6.98 1.60
C ALA A 180 -0.20 5.54 1.91
N GLY A 181 -0.97 5.36 3.00
CA GLY A 181 -1.30 4.05 3.51
C GLY A 181 -0.07 3.34 4.07
N SER A 182 0.00 2.03 3.87
CA SER A 182 1.13 1.24 4.37
C SER A 182 1.51 0.11 3.43
N LEU A 183 2.67 -0.49 3.68
CA LEU A 183 3.15 -1.70 3.03
C LEU A 183 3.96 -2.58 3.99
N LEU A 184 4.08 -3.86 3.65
CA LEU A 184 4.98 -4.79 4.35
C LEU A 184 6.37 -4.80 3.71
N LEU A 185 7.40 -4.57 4.54
CA LEU A 185 8.79 -4.66 4.12
C LEU A 185 9.64 -5.36 5.19
N PRO A 186 10.69 -6.10 4.80
CA PRO A 186 11.69 -6.61 5.73
C PRO A 186 12.58 -5.45 6.19
N GLU A 187 12.64 -5.22 7.50
CA GLU A 187 13.53 -4.25 8.16
C GLU A 187 13.68 -2.92 7.36
N PRO A 188 12.58 -2.17 7.17
CA PRO A 188 12.58 -0.98 6.34
C PRO A 188 13.44 0.13 6.96
N ARG A 189 14.24 0.80 6.14
CA ARG A 189 15.11 1.91 6.54
C ARG A 189 14.98 3.09 5.61
N LEU A 190 15.02 4.30 6.18
CA LEU A 190 15.15 5.52 5.42
C LEU A 190 16.59 6.02 5.49
N GLU A 191 17.26 6.06 4.35
CA GLU A 191 18.62 6.57 4.21
C GLU A 191 18.60 7.70 3.18
N ASN A 192 18.94 8.92 3.60
CA ASN A 192 18.95 10.11 2.73
C ASN A 192 17.65 10.32 1.94
N GLY A 193 16.50 10.08 2.59
CA GLY A 193 15.18 10.22 1.96
C GLY A 193 14.81 9.09 0.99
N THR A 194 15.62 8.03 0.89
CA THR A 194 15.32 6.84 0.08
C THR A 194 14.93 5.66 0.97
N LEU A 195 13.88 4.96 0.59
CA LEU A 195 13.39 3.75 1.27
C LEU A 195 14.15 2.52 0.81
N HIS A 196 14.80 1.88 1.77
CA HIS A 196 15.55 0.64 1.61
C HIS A 196 14.94 -0.47 2.45
N THR A 197 15.28 -1.71 2.09
CA THR A 197 14.84 -2.90 2.82
C THR A 197 16.04 -3.67 3.35
N GLY A 198 15.86 -4.34 4.47
CA GLY A 198 16.88 -5.16 5.11
C GLY A 198 16.59 -6.64 4.99
N LYS A 199 17.21 -7.42 5.87
CA LYS A 199 17.05 -8.88 5.92
C LYS A 199 16.31 -9.34 7.18
N GLY A 200 16.07 -8.44 8.13
CA GLY A 200 15.39 -8.72 9.39
C GLY A 200 13.88 -9.04 9.26
N PRO A 201 13.12 -8.92 10.37
CA PRO A 201 11.70 -9.27 10.38
C PRO A 201 10.85 -8.32 9.52
N LEU A 202 9.64 -8.75 9.20
CA LEU A 202 8.68 -7.93 8.46
C LEU A 202 8.07 -6.85 9.35
N TYR A 203 7.92 -5.66 8.78
CA TYR A 203 7.26 -4.53 9.40
C TYR A 203 6.18 -3.97 8.48
N ASN A 204 5.05 -3.60 9.08
CA ASN A 204 4.10 -2.68 8.49
C ASN A 204 4.70 -1.26 8.55
N PHE A 205 5.04 -0.72 7.39
CA PHE A 205 5.66 0.58 7.22
C PHE A 205 4.65 1.57 6.63
N ALA A 206 4.40 2.68 7.32
CA ALA A 206 3.41 3.68 6.92
C ALA A 206 4.04 5.09 6.85
N PRO A 207 4.60 5.45 5.69
CA PRO A 207 5.19 6.76 5.47
C PRO A 207 4.15 7.83 5.12
N VAL A 208 4.56 9.08 5.29
CA VAL A 208 3.79 10.26 4.89
C VAL A 208 4.64 11.02 3.88
N PHE A 209 4.01 11.55 2.82
CA PHE A 209 4.68 12.40 1.84
C PHE A 209 4.20 13.85 1.97
N ASP A 210 5.13 14.78 1.84
CA ASP A 210 4.85 16.21 1.77
C ASP A 210 4.38 16.62 0.36
N PRO A 211 3.91 17.87 0.18
CA PRO A 211 3.49 18.40 -1.13
C PRO A 211 4.59 18.46 -2.20
N ASP A 212 5.86 18.27 -1.85
CA ASP A 212 6.97 18.18 -2.80
C ASP A 212 7.27 16.73 -3.21
N GLY A 213 6.61 15.75 -2.58
CA GLY A 213 6.80 14.32 -2.81
C GLY A 213 7.93 13.71 -2.00
N ASN A 214 8.46 14.42 -1.00
CA ASN A 214 9.47 13.89 -0.09
C ASN A 214 8.82 13.24 1.13
N LEU A 215 9.56 12.35 1.79
CA LEU A 215 9.09 11.71 3.02
C LEU A 215 9.07 12.72 4.18
N LEU A 216 7.92 12.83 4.84
CA LEU A 216 7.65 13.75 5.92
C LEU A 216 7.72 13.06 7.28
N GLY A 217 8.60 13.57 8.15
CA GLY A 217 8.75 13.09 9.53
C GLY A 217 9.23 11.64 9.65
N THR A 218 9.08 11.06 10.84
CA THR A 218 9.42 9.65 11.07
C THR A 218 8.25 8.76 10.66
N PRO A 219 8.43 7.81 9.73
CA PRO A 219 7.39 6.84 9.38
C PRO A 219 6.98 6.01 10.59
N GLN A 220 5.72 5.58 10.61
CA GLN A 220 5.31 4.58 11.59
C GLN A 220 5.73 3.19 11.12
N THR A 221 6.30 2.44 12.06
CA THR A 221 6.76 1.07 11.82
C THR A 221 6.22 0.16 12.91
N GLN A 222 5.48 -0.88 12.51
CA GLN A 222 4.95 -1.89 13.44
C GLN A 222 5.40 -3.26 13.00
N ALA A 223 5.95 -4.07 13.92
CA ALA A 223 6.34 -5.44 13.58
C ALA A 223 5.11 -6.29 13.20
N CYS A 224 5.25 -7.08 12.14
CA CYS A 224 4.28 -8.10 11.74
C CYS A 224 5.07 -9.43 11.75
N PRO A 225 4.84 -10.36 12.71
CA PRO A 225 3.56 -10.86 13.17
C PRO A 225 3.47 -10.80 14.70
N ALA A 226 3.47 -9.60 15.28
CA ALA A 226 3.14 -9.50 16.69
C ALA A 226 1.67 -9.95 16.82
N LYS A 227 1.42 -11.01 17.61
CA LYS A 227 0.12 -11.26 18.26
C LYS A 227 -0.47 -9.89 18.60
N ALA A 228 -1.73 -9.62 18.22
CA ALA A 228 -2.43 -8.35 18.42
C ALA A 228 -2.58 -8.02 19.92
N THR A 229 -1.46 -7.79 20.58
CA THR A 229 -1.28 -7.50 22.00
C THR A 229 -0.54 -6.18 22.15
N GLY A 230 -0.37 -5.45 21.04
CA GLY A 230 0.21 -4.11 21.02
C GLY A 230 -0.87 -3.05 21.22
N GLN A 231 -0.56 -2.07 22.05
CA GLN A 231 -1.33 -0.84 22.18
C GLN A 231 -1.43 -0.14 20.82
N ALA A 232 -2.55 0.56 20.57
CA ALA A 232 -2.70 1.38 19.39
C ALA A 232 -1.59 2.44 19.33
N THR A 233 -0.84 2.49 18.24
CA THR A 233 0.14 3.56 18.01
C THR A 233 -0.55 4.70 17.29
N VAL A 234 -0.37 5.93 17.78
CA VAL A 234 -0.92 7.12 17.14
C VAL A 234 0.21 7.86 16.44
N GLN A 235 0.09 8.02 15.13
CA GLN A 235 0.90 8.95 14.35
C GLN A 235 0.20 10.31 14.36
N GLU A 236 0.93 11.35 14.77
CA GLU A 236 0.47 12.71 14.55
C GLU A 236 1.14 13.25 13.28
N VAL A 237 0.33 13.82 12.39
CA VAL A 237 0.81 14.51 11.19
C VAL A 237 0.36 15.95 11.28
N HIS A 238 1.35 16.84 11.35
CA HIS A 238 1.15 18.27 11.53
C HIS A 238 1.44 18.94 10.19
N THR A 239 0.45 19.67 9.68
CA THR A 239 0.61 20.60 8.57
C THR A 239 0.42 22.02 9.12
N GLU A 240 0.73 23.04 8.32
CA GLU A 240 0.54 24.45 8.73
C GLU A 240 -0.88 24.77 9.20
N LYS A 241 -1.89 24.07 8.66
CA LYS A 241 -3.32 24.40 8.84
C LYS A 241 -4.15 23.26 9.42
N LEU A 242 -3.60 22.06 9.56
CA LEU A 242 -4.33 20.87 9.98
C LEU A 242 -3.44 19.91 10.77
N LYS A 243 -3.94 19.46 11.92
CA LYS A 243 -3.38 18.33 12.68
C LYS A 243 -4.24 17.09 12.46
N VAL A 244 -3.62 16.01 11.99
CA VAL A 244 -4.27 14.72 11.71
C VAL A 244 -3.67 13.65 12.61
N LEU A 245 -4.52 12.81 13.17
CA LEU A 245 -4.15 11.68 14.02
C LEU A 245 -4.51 10.38 13.29
N VAL A 246 -3.52 9.50 13.13
CA VAL A 246 -3.70 8.16 12.55
C VAL A 246 -3.41 7.11 13.61
N SER A 247 -4.44 6.41 14.06
CA SER A 247 -4.34 5.32 15.03
C SER A 247 -4.22 3.99 14.30
N ARG A 248 -3.20 3.19 14.62
CA ARG A 248 -2.92 1.89 14.00
C ARG A 248 -2.80 0.79 15.05
N GLN A 249 -3.43 -0.35 14.79
CA GLN A 249 -3.41 -1.51 15.69
C GLN A 249 -2.88 -2.75 14.93
N GLY A 250 -1.55 -2.86 14.86
CA GLY A 250 -0.90 -3.96 14.14
C GLY A 250 -1.12 -3.92 12.62
N CYS A 251 -0.86 -5.06 11.97
CA CYS A 251 -0.96 -5.19 10.51
C CYS A 251 -2.33 -5.66 9.98
N ARG A 252 -3.25 -6.08 10.85
CA ARG A 252 -4.54 -6.70 10.47
C ARG A 252 -5.76 -5.79 10.66
N SER A 253 -5.67 -4.81 11.56
CA SER A 253 -6.78 -3.89 11.81
C SER A 253 -6.67 -2.67 10.89
N PRO A 254 -7.79 -2.16 10.36
CA PRO A 254 -7.77 -0.94 9.57
C PRO A 254 -7.32 0.24 10.44
N SER A 255 -6.45 1.08 9.90
CA SER A 255 -6.12 2.36 10.51
C SER A 255 -7.36 3.25 10.67
N LEU A 256 -7.39 4.03 11.76
CA LEU A 256 -8.39 5.07 11.97
C LEU A 256 -7.73 6.44 11.80
N VAL A 257 -8.29 7.27 10.91
CA VAL A 257 -7.83 8.65 10.71
C VAL A 257 -8.86 9.64 11.25
N ARG A 258 -8.38 10.69 11.89
CA ARG A 258 -9.22 11.79 12.38
C ARG A 258 -8.47 13.10 12.37
N SER A 259 -9.17 14.22 12.17
CA SER A 259 -8.61 15.54 12.44
C SER A 259 -8.62 15.84 13.94
N ALA A 260 -7.78 16.77 14.37
CA ALA A 260 -7.90 17.37 15.69
C ALA A 260 -9.33 17.92 15.88
N GLY A 261 -9.95 17.59 17.02
CA GLY A 261 -11.34 17.94 17.35
C GLY A 261 -12.39 16.86 17.06
N MET A 262 -12.06 15.81 16.30
CA MET A 262 -12.99 14.69 16.06
C MET A 262 -12.98 13.67 17.21
N GLN A 263 -14.18 13.29 17.66
CA GLN A 263 -14.40 12.27 18.69
C GLN A 263 -14.23 10.85 18.12
N THR A 264 -14.69 10.62 16.89
CA THR A 264 -14.62 9.32 16.20
C THR A 264 -13.65 9.39 15.03
N GLY A 265 -12.88 8.32 14.83
CA GLY A 265 -12.03 8.16 13.67
C GLY A 265 -12.73 7.43 12.54
N ILE A 266 -12.31 7.70 11.32
CA ILE A 266 -12.82 7.04 10.12
C ILE A 266 -11.85 5.94 9.71
N ALA A 267 -12.41 4.75 9.46
CA ALA A 267 -11.63 3.59 9.07
C ALA A 267 -11.11 3.70 7.63
N LEU A 268 -9.81 3.43 7.50
CA LEU A 268 -9.07 3.32 6.26
C LEU A 268 -8.95 1.84 5.90
N PHE A 269 -9.66 1.41 4.86
CA PHE A 269 -9.64 0.03 4.38
C PHE A 269 -9.71 -0.05 2.86
N LEU A 270 -9.08 -1.07 2.30
CA LEU A 270 -9.15 -1.39 0.88
C LEU A 270 -10.50 -2.01 0.55
N ARG A 271 -11.09 -1.59 -0.57
CA ARG A 271 -12.25 -2.26 -1.18
C ARG A 271 -11.81 -3.08 -2.39
N GLY A 272 -12.71 -3.93 -2.89
CA GLY A 272 -12.54 -4.64 -4.15
C GLY A 272 -12.27 -6.12 -3.95
N ARG A 273 -11.40 -6.69 -4.77
CA ARG A 273 -11.13 -8.14 -4.83
C ARG A 273 -9.64 -8.41 -4.71
N LEU A 274 -9.04 -7.87 -3.67
CA LEU A 274 -7.72 -8.33 -3.21
C LEU A 274 -7.93 -9.47 -2.22
N TRP A 275 -6.97 -10.37 -2.13
CA TRP A 275 -7.03 -11.48 -1.18
C TRP A 275 -6.74 -11.01 0.25
N PRO A 276 -7.14 -11.78 1.28
CA PRO A 276 -6.78 -11.48 2.66
C PRO A 276 -5.25 -11.42 2.82
N LEU A 277 -4.77 -10.46 3.62
CA LEU A 277 -3.33 -10.30 3.85
C LEU A 277 -2.77 -11.45 4.71
N GLU A 278 -3.62 -12.06 5.53
CA GLU A 278 -3.27 -13.18 6.41
C GLU A 278 -2.71 -14.37 5.63
N ASP A 279 -3.19 -14.58 4.42
CA ASP A 279 -2.75 -15.66 3.53
C ASP A 279 -1.35 -15.37 2.91
N LEU A 280 -0.91 -14.10 2.90
CA LEU A 280 0.46 -13.71 2.51
C LEU A 280 1.42 -13.78 3.69
N THR A 281 0.95 -13.49 4.90
CA THR A 281 1.77 -13.43 6.11
C THR A 281 1.44 -14.57 7.04
N GLU A 282 1.43 -15.82 6.55
CA GLU A 282 1.22 -17.05 7.33
C GLU A 282 2.30 -17.26 8.42
N CYS A 283 2.43 -16.32 9.34
CA CYS A 283 3.18 -16.46 10.57
C CYS A 283 2.18 -16.91 11.63
N CYS A 284 2.16 -18.21 11.87
CA CYS A 284 1.57 -18.90 13.03
C CYS A 284 0.22 -18.37 13.54
N GLY A 285 -0.87 -18.96 13.04
CA GLY A 285 -2.03 -19.32 13.85
C GLY A 285 -3.16 -18.28 14.02
N GLN A 286 -4.30 -18.65 13.42
CA GLN A 286 -5.68 -18.26 13.70
C GLN A 286 -6.27 -17.02 12.99
N SER A 287 -7.53 -17.27 12.66
CA SER A 287 -8.42 -16.77 11.61
C SER A 287 -8.83 -15.30 11.73
N ALA A 288 -8.99 -14.67 10.57
CA ALA A 288 -9.54 -13.33 10.41
C ALA A 288 -11.03 -13.27 10.77
N PRO A 289 -11.53 -12.14 11.29
CA PRO A 289 -12.97 -11.90 11.39
C PRO A 289 -13.56 -11.62 10.01
N GLU A 290 -14.83 -12.00 9.87
CA GLU A 290 -15.64 -11.93 8.65
C GLU A 290 -15.79 -10.48 8.16
N GLN A 291 -15.36 -10.20 6.93
CA GLN A 291 -15.49 -8.89 6.30
C GLN A 291 -16.97 -8.58 6.02
N GLU A 292 -17.45 -7.51 6.64
CA GLU A 292 -18.77 -6.93 6.38
C GLU A 292 -18.85 -6.41 4.93
N ARG A 293 -19.68 -7.06 4.11
CA ARG A 293 -19.94 -6.64 2.72
C ARG A 293 -20.86 -5.41 2.74
N VAL A 294 -20.27 -4.22 2.76
CA VAL A 294 -20.99 -2.95 2.59
C VAL A 294 -21.26 -2.70 1.10
N ALA A 295 -22.40 -2.07 0.81
CA ALA A 295 -23.01 -1.93 -0.51
C ALA A 295 -22.08 -1.35 -1.62
N PRO A 296 -22.29 -1.74 -2.90
CA PRO A 296 -21.45 -1.32 -4.03
C PRO A 296 -21.50 0.19 -4.34
N GLY A 297 -20.38 0.74 -4.86
CA GLY A 297 -20.35 2.00 -5.61
C GLY A 297 -19.93 3.30 -4.89
N SER A 298 -18.90 3.31 -4.04
CA SER A 298 -18.64 4.42 -3.10
C SER A 298 -17.16 4.53 -2.64
N HIS A 299 -16.43 5.65 -2.91
CA HIS A 299 -14.95 5.70 -2.73
C HIS A 299 -14.35 6.90 -1.98
N LEU A 300 -15.06 8.01 -1.79
CA LEU A 300 -14.50 9.27 -1.23
C LEU A 300 -15.31 9.80 -0.03
N LEU A 301 -14.61 10.27 1.02
CA LEU A 301 -15.18 10.94 2.18
C LEU A 301 -14.31 12.15 2.57
N THR A 302 -14.90 13.35 2.66
CA THR A 302 -14.19 14.60 3.02
C THR A 302 -14.60 15.07 4.41
N ILE A 303 -13.64 15.54 5.20
CA ILE A 303 -13.84 15.97 6.60
C ILE A 303 -13.05 17.26 6.86
N ARG A 304 -13.56 18.12 7.76
CA ARG A 304 -12.95 19.40 8.17
C ARG A 304 -12.59 19.40 9.66
N SER A 305 -11.54 20.15 10.05
CA SER A 305 -11.28 20.51 11.45
C SER A 305 -12.05 21.76 11.88
N SER A 306 -12.75 21.69 13.01
CA SER A 306 -13.20 22.86 13.77
C SER A 306 -12.01 23.50 14.52
N PRO A 307 -12.01 24.82 14.77
CA PRO A 307 -10.91 25.44 15.50
C PRO A 307 -10.81 24.91 16.95
N GLU A 308 -9.58 24.86 17.48
CA GLU A 308 -9.37 24.84 18.93
C GLU A 308 -10.12 26.02 19.57
N PRO A 309 -10.72 25.86 20.76
CA PRO A 309 -11.37 26.98 21.42
C PRO A 309 -10.32 28.06 21.69
N SER A 310 -10.58 29.28 21.19
CA SER A 310 -9.81 30.45 21.57
C SER A 310 -9.82 30.56 23.08
N THR A 311 -8.63 30.55 23.68
CA THR A 311 -8.44 31.07 25.03
C THR A 311 -8.61 32.59 24.94
N ASP A 312 -9.86 33.05 24.82
CA ASP A 312 -10.18 34.44 25.03
C ASP A 312 -9.97 34.75 26.51
N LEU A 313 -8.79 35.30 26.79
CA LEU A 313 -8.57 36.19 27.92
C LEU A 313 -9.58 37.34 27.80
N PRO A 314 -10.43 37.60 28.81
CA PRO A 314 -10.99 38.92 28.97
C PRO A 314 -9.94 39.80 29.64
N ALA A 315 -9.47 40.80 28.90
CA ALA A 315 -8.91 42.01 29.46
C ALA A 315 -10.03 43.04 29.64
N GLU A 316 -9.95 43.77 30.77
CA GLU A 316 -10.59 45.06 31.09
C GLU A 316 -12.07 45.00 31.51
N GLU A 317 -12.59 45.81 32.44
CA GLU A 317 -12.08 47.00 33.14
C GLU A 317 -12.93 47.22 34.41
N GLY A 318 -12.41 48.00 35.35
CA GLY A 318 -13.05 48.24 36.65
C GLY A 318 -14.29 49.15 36.62
N GLN A 319 -15.12 48.95 37.65
CA GLN A 319 -15.78 49.98 38.44
C GLN A 319 -16.05 49.44 39.85
#